data_AF-A0A257LML0-F1
#
_entry.id   AF-A0A257LML0-F1
#
_cell.length_a   1.000
_cell.length_b   1.000
_cell.length_c   1.000
_cell.angle_alpha   90.00
_cell.angle_beta   90.00
_cell.angle_gamma   90.00
#
_symmetry.space_group_name_H-M   'P 1'
#
loop_
_entity.id
_entity.type
_entity.pdbx_description
1 polymer ?
#
loop_
_entity_poly.entity_id
_entity_poly.type
_entity_poly.pdbx_seq_one_letter_code
_entity_poly.pdbx_strand_id
1 'polypeptide(L)'
;MSTKAVSLFDRAILRQATLDSFKKLNPRAQLKHPVMFVTLIGAALTFQQLFTSTEPFSYVLQVALWLLFTVLFANFAEAVAEGRGKAQADTLKRARTQTFARRLRDGLASAAEEKVSATDLHRGDLVVCETNDVIPDDGDVIEGIASVDES
;
A
#
# COMPACT_ATOMS: atom_id res chain seq x y z
N MET A 1 -14.90 8.85 16.62
CA MET A 1 -14.22 9.62 15.56
C MET A 1 -14.61 9.02 14.21
N SER A 2 -15.12 9.82 13.27
CA SER A 2 -15.55 9.33 11.94
C SER A 2 -14.33 8.93 11.13
N THR A 3 -14.13 7.63 10.92
CA THR A 3 -13.13 7.06 10.01
C THR A 3 -13.45 7.52 8.59
N LYS A 4 -12.72 8.54 8.11
CA LYS A 4 -12.81 8.95 6.70
C LYS A 4 -12.45 7.76 5.83
N ALA A 5 -13.45 7.18 5.17
CA ALA A 5 -13.26 6.17 4.15
C ALA A 5 -12.25 6.70 3.12
N VAL A 6 -11.19 5.92 2.87
CA VAL A 6 -10.18 6.24 1.86
C VAL A 6 -10.89 6.26 0.50
N SER A 7 -11.22 7.48 0.06
CA SER A 7 -11.93 7.70 -1.19
C SER A 7 -11.04 7.30 -2.36
N LEU A 8 -11.66 6.71 -3.39
CA LEU A 8 -11.04 6.41 -4.69
C LEU A 8 -10.34 7.63 -5.32
N PHE A 9 -10.76 8.82 -4.92
CA PHE A 9 -10.25 10.11 -5.41
C PHE A 9 -9.30 10.79 -4.42
N ASP A 10 -8.71 10.06 -3.49
CA ASP A 10 -7.67 10.65 -2.66
C ASP A 10 -6.56 11.21 -3.56
N ARG A 11 -6.40 12.52 -3.50
CA ARG A 11 -5.49 13.29 -4.34
C ARG A 11 -4.05 12.82 -4.18
N ALA A 12 -3.70 12.28 -3.01
CA ALA A 12 -2.39 11.68 -2.77
C ALA A 12 -2.21 10.38 -3.56
N ILE A 13 -3.22 9.49 -3.57
CA ILE A 13 -3.20 8.23 -4.33
C ILE A 13 -3.11 8.52 -5.82
N LEU A 14 -3.94 9.44 -6.33
CA LEU A 14 -3.91 9.80 -7.75
C LEU A 14 -2.56 10.40 -8.17
N ARG A 15 -2.00 11.32 -7.37
CA ARG A 15 -0.69 11.92 -7.66
C ARG A 15 0.43 10.87 -7.67
N GLN A 16 0.42 9.97 -6.70
CA GLN A 16 1.40 8.90 -6.61
C GLN A 16 1.26 7.93 -7.79
N ALA A 17 0.04 7.54 -8.12
CA ALA A 17 -0.25 6.66 -9.25
C ALA A 17 0.18 7.28 -10.59
N THR A 18 -0.02 8.59 -10.79
CA THR A 18 0.50 9.29 -11.98
C THR A 18 2.02 9.24 -12.04
N LEU A 19 2.73 9.50 -10.95
CA LEU A 19 4.20 9.42 -10.95
C LEU A 19 4.69 8.00 -11.21
N ASP A 20 4.04 7.01 -10.60
CA ASP A 20 4.43 5.62 -10.73
C ASP A 20 4.08 5.06 -12.13
N SER A 21 3.05 5.56 -12.80
CA SER A 21 2.72 5.16 -14.18
C SER A 21 3.81 5.54 -15.18
N PHE A 22 4.45 6.71 -14.99
CA PHE A 22 5.62 7.12 -15.78
C PHE A 22 6.86 6.29 -15.44
N LYS A 23 7.10 5.93 -14.17
CA LYS A 23 8.22 5.06 -13.79
C LYS A 23 8.07 3.64 -14.37
N LYS A 24 6.84 3.14 -14.44
CA LYS A 24 6.48 1.82 -15.02
C LYS A 24 6.63 1.76 -16.55
N LEU A 25 6.95 2.87 -17.23
CA LEU A 25 7.36 2.84 -18.65
C LEU A 25 8.73 2.21 -18.88
N ASN A 26 9.52 1.96 -17.82
CA ASN A 26 10.80 1.28 -17.98
C ASN A 26 10.57 -0.16 -18.49
N PRO A 27 11.15 -0.57 -19.64
CA PRO A 27 10.88 -1.87 -20.26
C PRO A 27 11.20 -3.05 -19.34
N ARG A 28 12.16 -2.89 -18.40
CA ARG A 28 12.47 -3.92 -17.40
C ARG A 28 11.33 -4.17 -16.41
N ALA A 29 10.55 -3.14 -16.08
CA ALA A 29 9.39 -3.28 -15.20
C ALA A 29 8.22 -3.99 -15.93
N GLN A 30 8.08 -3.77 -17.24
CA GLN A 30 7.00 -4.35 -18.03
C GLN A 30 7.19 -5.81 -18.42
N LEU A 31 8.38 -6.40 -18.23
CA LEU A 31 8.62 -7.83 -18.54
C LEU A 31 7.68 -8.78 -17.79
N LYS A 32 7.15 -8.37 -16.63
CA LYS A 32 6.17 -9.14 -15.86
C LYS A 32 4.75 -9.07 -16.45
N HIS A 33 4.49 -8.10 -17.33
CA HIS A 33 3.19 -7.81 -17.93
C HIS A 33 3.30 -7.88 -19.47
N PRO A 34 3.23 -9.08 -20.06
CA PRO A 34 3.56 -9.30 -21.47
C PRO A 34 2.69 -8.48 -22.43
N VAL A 35 1.40 -8.29 -22.14
CA VAL A 35 0.49 -7.48 -22.96
C VAL A 35 0.93 -6.01 -22.99
N MET A 36 1.30 -5.47 -21.82
CA MET A 36 1.79 -4.09 -21.70
C MET A 36 3.12 -3.90 -22.42
N PHE A 37 4.04 -4.86 -22.26
CA PHE A 37 5.35 -4.84 -22.89
C PHE A 37 5.29 -4.83 -24.41
N VAL A 38 4.45 -5.68 -25.01
CA VAL A 38 4.25 -5.70 -26.47
C VAL A 38 3.72 -4.36 -26.96
N THR A 39 2.80 -3.75 -26.21
CA THR A 39 2.24 -2.44 -26.57
C THR A 39 3.29 -1.33 -26.48
N LEU A 40 4.18 -1.38 -25.48
CA LEU A 40 5.31 -0.45 -25.36
C LEU A 40 6.32 -0.59 -26.51
N ILE A 41 6.64 -1.82 -26.93
CA ILE A 41 7.49 -2.06 -28.11
C ILE A 41 6.80 -1.52 -29.36
N GLY A 42 5.50 -1.79 -29.54
CA GLY A 42 4.71 -1.26 -30.64
C GLY A 42 4.77 0.28 -30.69
N ALA A 43 4.57 0.93 -29.55
CA ALA A 43 4.71 2.38 -29.41
C ALA A 43 6.10 2.87 -29.83
N ALA A 44 7.17 2.22 -29.35
CA ALA A 44 8.55 2.57 -29.69
C ALA A 44 8.85 2.43 -31.20
N LEU A 45 8.36 1.35 -31.83
CA LEU A 45 8.50 1.14 -33.27
C LEU A 45 7.71 2.18 -34.08
N THR A 46 6.50 2.53 -33.66
CA THR A 46 5.75 3.62 -34.30
C THR A 46 6.40 4.98 -34.09
N PHE A 47 7.06 5.22 -32.96
CA PHE A 47 7.86 6.43 -32.76
C PHE A 47 9.06 6.49 -33.71
N GLN A 48 9.72 5.36 -33.97
CA GLN A 48 10.78 5.29 -34.96
C GLN A 48 10.26 5.60 -36.38
N GLN A 49 9.05 5.17 -36.71
CA GLN A 49 8.42 5.43 -38.01
C GLN A 49 8.20 6.92 -38.32
N LEU A 50 8.20 7.81 -37.32
CA LEU A 50 8.17 9.27 -37.57
C LEU A 50 9.34 9.74 -38.44
N PHE A 51 10.47 9.03 -38.40
CA PHE A 51 11.69 9.40 -39.11
C PHE A 51 11.97 8.54 -40.33
N THR A 52 11.30 7.40 -40.48
CA THR A 52 11.60 6.41 -41.52
C THR A 52 10.44 6.15 -42.49
N SER A 53 9.22 6.52 -42.15
CA SER A 53 8.05 6.27 -43.00
C SER A 53 7.87 7.37 -44.06
N THR A 54 7.26 6.99 -45.18
CA THR A 54 6.79 7.91 -46.24
C THR A 54 5.35 8.39 -46.00
N GLU A 55 4.72 7.92 -44.92
CA GLU A 55 3.35 8.28 -44.55
C GLU A 55 3.28 9.70 -43.99
N PRO A 56 2.08 10.32 -43.97
CA PRO A 56 1.89 11.64 -43.38
C PRO A 56 2.35 11.65 -41.91
N PHE A 57 3.27 12.55 -41.58
CA PHE A 57 3.82 12.70 -40.23
C PHE A 57 2.73 12.82 -39.15
N SER A 58 1.67 13.57 -39.44
CA SER A 58 0.54 13.77 -38.52
C SER A 58 -0.19 12.46 -38.18
N TYR A 59 -0.34 11.56 -39.16
CA TYR A 59 -0.98 10.27 -38.97
C TYR A 59 -0.13 9.36 -38.07
N VAL A 60 1.17 9.24 -38.38
CA VAL A 60 2.09 8.39 -37.60
C VAL A 60 2.24 8.94 -36.17
N LEU A 61 2.36 10.26 -36.01
CA LEU A 61 2.38 10.90 -34.69
C LEU A 61 1.10 10.64 -33.90
N GLN A 62 -0.07 10.72 -34.53
CA GLN A 62 -1.35 10.46 -33.87
C GLN A 62 -1.41 9.01 -33.35
N VAL A 63 -1.02 8.03 -34.18
CA VAL A 63 -0.99 6.62 -33.77
C VAL A 63 0.02 6.38 -32.65
N ALA A 64 1.24 6.94 -32.76
CA ALA A 64 2.27 6.82 -31.73
C ALA A 64 1.83 7.41 -30.37
N LEU A 65 1.16 8.57 -30.39
CA LEU A 65 0.60 9.20 -29.20
C LEU A 65 -0.53 8.37 -28.58
N TRP A 66 -1.41 7.77 -29.39
CA TRP A 66 -2.45 6.88 -28.88
C TRP A 66 -1.86 5.62 -28.23
N LEU A 67 -0.87 4.99 -28.85
CA LEU A 67 -0.19 3.84 -28.26
C LEU A 67 0.50 4.23 -26.95
N LEU A 68 1.20 5.36 -26.90
CA LEU A 68 1.81 5.86 -25.67
C LEU A 68 0.76 6.12 -24.58
N PHE A 69 -0.37 6.73 -24.95
CA PHE A 69 -1.46 7.01 -24.02
C PHE A 69 -2.09 5.72 -23.46
N THR A 70 -2.28 4.69 -24.29
CA THR A 70 -2.81 3.40 -23.81
C THR A 70 -1.89 2.74 -22.79
N VAL A 71 -0.57 2.77 -23.00
CA VAL A 71 0.40 2.23 -22.06
C VAL A 71 0.40 3.04 -20.75
N LEU A 72 0.38 4.37 -20.85
CA LEU A 72 0.32 5.24 -19.68
C LEU A 72 -0.94 5.00 -18.84
N PHE A 73 -2.10 4.86 -19.50
CA PHE A 73 -3.37 4.66 -18.82
C PHE A 73 -3.44 3.30 -18.13
N ALA A 74 -2.95 2.24 -18.77
CA ALA A 74 -2.92 0.93 -18.14
C ALA A 74 -1.90 0.85 -16.99
N ASN A 75 -0.71 1.46 -17.12
CA ASN A 75 0.23 1.61 -15.99
C ASN A 75 -0.39 2.40 -14.83
N PHE A 76 -1.19 3.42 -15.14
CA PHE A 76 -1.90 4.23 -14.14
C PHE A 76 -2.99 3.42 -13.43
N ALA A 77 -3.82 2.68 -14.16
CA ALA A 77 -4.83 1.80 -13.58
C ALA A 77 -4.21 0.75 -12.64
N GLU A 78 -3.08 0.19 -13.04
CA GLU A 78 -2.31 -0.74 -12.20
C GLU A 78 -1.77 -0.06 -10.94
N ALA A 79 -1.17 1.13 -11.07
CA ALA A 79 -0.65 1.89 -9.93
C ALA A 79 -1.77 2.32 -8.95
N VAL A 80 -2.96 2.67 -9.45
CA VAL A 80 -4.14 2.94 -8.62
C VAL A 80 -4.59 1.68 -7.88
N ALA A 81 -4.64 0.53 -8.55
CA ALA A 81 -5.02 -0.73 -7.94
C ALA A 81 -4.05 -1.14 -6.81
N GLU A 82 -2.75 -1.06 -7.06
CA GLU A 82 -1.71 -1.33 -6.06
C GLU A 82 -1.68 -0.30 -4.92
N GLY A 83 -1.89 0.98 -5.24
CA GLY A 83 -1.87 2.07 -4.29
C GLY A 83 -2.93 1.93 -3.19
N ARG A 84 -4.12 1.41 -3.51
CA ARG A 84 -5.16 1.12 -2.52
C ARG A 84 -4.77 -0.02 -1.58
N GLY A 85 -4.23 -1.11 -2.13
CA GLY A 85 -3.76 -2.25 -1.34
C GLY A 85 -2.67 -1.86 -0.34
N LYS A 86 -1.69 -1.06 -0.80
CA LYS A 86 -0.63 -0.52 0.07
C LYS A 86 -1.18 0.44 1.12
N ALA A 87 -2.05 1.38 0.74
CA ALA A 87 -2.60 2.35 1.69
C ALA A 87 -3.42 1.67 2.81
N GLN A 88 -4.23 0.66 2.48
CA GLN A 88 -5.01 -0.08 3.47
C GLN A 88 -4.12 -0.92 4.40
N ALA A 89 -3.09 -1.58 3.84
CA ALA A 89 -2.10 -2.32 4.64
C ALA A 89 -1.29 -1.39 5.56
N ASP A 90 -0.90 -0.22 5.09
CA ASP A 90 -0.17 0.77 5.88
C ASP A 90 -1.03 1.35 7.02
N THR A 91 -2.33 1.57 6.80
CA THR A 91 -3.24 1.98 7.88
C THR A 91 -3.32 0.90 8.97
N LEU A 92 -3.46 -0.38 8.58
CA LEU A 92 -3.51 -1.50 9.53
C LEU A 92 -2.19 -1.65 10.30
N LYS A 93 -1.05 -1.52 9.59
CA LYS A 93 0.28 -1.57 10.20
C LYS A 93 0.50 -0.40 11.17
N ARG A 94 0.09 0.82 10.81
CA ARG A 94 0.20 2.00 11.68
C ARG A 94 -0.69 1.89 12.91
N ALA A 95 -1.91 1.36 12.78
CA ALA A 95 -2.77 1.08 13.92
C ALA A 95 -2.08 0.12 14.92
N ARG A 96 -1.50 -1.00 14.43
CA ARG A 96 -0.69 -1.91 15.27
C ARG A 96 0.53 -1.24 15.91
N THR A 97 1.14 -0.25 15.26
CA THR A 97 2.36 0.41 15.78
C THR A 97 2.06 1.48 16.84
N GLN A 98 0.82 1.98 16.93
CA GLN A 98 0.45 3.03 17.88
C GLN A 98 -0.10 2.51 19.20
N THR A 99 -0.42 1.22 19.29
CA THR A 99 -0.89 0.61 20.53
C THR A 99 0.30 0.31 21.44
N PHE A 100 0.27 0.88 22.64
CA PHE A 100 1.26 0.59 23.68
C PHE A 100 0.70 -0.48 24.61
N ALA A 101 1.57 -1.39 25.02
CA ALA A 101 1.28 -2.42 26.01
C ALA A 101 1.96 -2.07 27.34
N ARG A 102 1.31 -2.41 28.45
CA ARG A 102 1.89 -2.33 29.80
C ARG A 102 2.37 -3.73 30.20
N ARG A 103 3.64 -4.02 29.93
CA ARG A 103 4.25 -5.33 30.21
C ARG A 103 4.73 -5.40 31.66
N LEU A 104 4.52 -6.53 32.33
CA LEU A 104 5.08 -6.80 33.66
C LEU A 104 6.51 -7.34 33.53
N ARG A 105 7.48 -6.69 34.18
CA ARG A 105 8.90 -6.98 33.98
C ARG A 105 9.36 -8.30 34.64
N ASP A 106 8.77 -8.67 35.79
CA ASP A 106 9.19 -9.84 36.59
C ASP A 106 8.02 -10.78 36.96
N GLY A 107 7.00 -10.87 36.11
CA GLY A 107 5.85 -11.76 36.30
C GLY A 107 4.76 -11.24 37.25
N LEU A 108 3.75 -12.08 37.55
CA LEU A 108 2.56 -11.71 38.35
C LEU A 108 2.84 -11.06 39.71
N ALA A 109 3.97 -11.42 40.35
CA ALA A 109 4.29 -10.95 41.70
C ALA A 109 4.93 -9.54 41.72
N SER A 110 5.28 -8.99 40.55
CA SER A 110 5.95 -7.70 40.44
C SER A 110 4.96 -6.64 39.96
N ALA A 111 4.77 -5.58 40.75
CA ALA A 111 3.99 -4.42 40.35
C ALA A 111 4.74 -3.49 39.37
N ALA A 112 5.95 -3.87 38.95
CA ALA A 112 6.78 -3.08 38.04
C ALA A 112 6.32 -3.27 36.59
N GLU A 113 5.56 -2.29 36.10
CA GLU A 113 5.09 -2.21 34.73
C GLU A 113 6.04 -1.38 33.86
N GLU A 114 6.19 -1.79 32.61
CA GLU A 114 6.89 -1.02 31.59
C GLU A 114 6.01 -0.83 30.35
N LYS A 115 6.07 0.38 29.80
CA LYS A 115 5.34 0.72 28.58
C LYS A 115 6.18 0.37 27.37
N VAL A 116 5.76 -0.64 26.62
CA VAL A 116 6.43 -1.13 25.40
C VAL A 116 5.49 -1.00 24.20
N SER A 117 6.05 -0.94 22.99
CA SER A 117 5.22 -1.02 21.78
C SER A 117 4.57 -2.40 21.70
N ALA A 118 3.32 -2.49 21.25
CA ALA A 118 2.68 -3.79 21.00
C ALA A 118 3.50 -4.66 20.03
N THR A 119 4.28 -4.06 19.12
CA THR A 119 5.17 -4.78 18.20
C THR A 119 6.37 -5.44 18.87
N ASP A 120 6.72 -5.03 20.09
CA ASP A 120 7.88 -5.53 20.84
C ASP A 120 7.49 -6.64 21.84
N LEU A 121 6.20 -7.00 21.91
CA LEU A 121 5.70 -8.11 22.71
C LEU A 121 6.16 -9.44 22.13
N HIS A 122 6.58 -10.33 23.01
CA HIS A 122 6.97 -11.69 22.67
C HIS A 122 6.09 -12.71 23.39
N ARG A 123 6.04 -13.93 22.84
CA ARG A 123 5.29 -15.04 23.45
C ARG A 123 5.80 -15.31 24.87
N GLY A 124 4.91 -15.22 25.85
CA GLY A 124 5.23 -15.40 27.27
C GLY A 124 5.33 -14.09 28.05
N ASP A 125 5.29 -12.95 27.38
CA ASP A 125 5.16 -11.65 28.05
C ASP A 125 3.79 -11.54 28.73
N LEU A 126 3.77 -11.01 29.95
CA LEU A 126 2.54 -10.73 30.68
C LEU A 126 2.19 -9.26 30.55
N VAL A 127 0.94 -8.98 30.18
CA VAL A 127 0.47 -7.62 29.89
C VAL A 127 -0.73 -7.30 30.76
N VAL A 128 -0.75 -6.11 31.34
CA VAL A 128 -1.89 -5.58 32.11
C VAL A 128 -2.71 -4.68 31.21
N CYS A 129 -4.02 -4.90 31.21
CA CYS A 129 -4.99 -4.03 30.54
C CYS A 129 -6.00 -3.52 31.57
N GLU A 130 -6.17 -2.20 31.65
CA GLU A 130 -7.18 -1.57 32.50
C GLU A 130 -8.39 -1.09 31.68
N THR A 131 -9.42 -0.62 32.36
CA THR A 131 -10.60 -0.04 31.70
C THR A 131 -10.17 1.10 30.76
N ASN A 132 -10.63 1.03 29.51
CA ASN A 132 -10.28 1.91 28.38
C ASN A 132 -8.96 1.62 27.66
N ASP A 133 -8.20 0.60 28.07
CA ASP A 133 -7.08 0.12 27.26
C ASP A 133 -7.59 -0.70 26.06
N VAL A 134 -6.87 -0.60 24.95
CA VAL A 134 -7.06 -1.46 23.77
C VAL A 134 -6.18 -2.69 23.93
N ILE A 135 -6.73 -3.88 23.69
CA ILE A 135 -5.95 -5.12 23.74
C ILE A 135 -4.81 -5.05 22.71
N PRO A 136 -3.53 -5.13 23.13
CA PRO A 136 -2.40 -4.84 22.26
C PRO A 136 -2.03 -5.99 21.31
N ASP A 137 -2.27 -7.25 21.70
CA ASP A 137 -2.03 -8.43 20.88
C ASP A 137 -2.91 -9.62 21.36
N ASP A 138 -2.99 -10.68 20.56
CA ASP A 138 -3.75 -11.89 20.90
C ASP A 138 -3.10 -12.67 22.06
N GLY A 139 -3.90 -13.24 22.97
CA GLY A 139 -3.39 -14.00 24.12
C GLY A 139 -4.48 -14.64 24.97
N ASP A 140 -4.06 -15.30 26.05
CA ASP A 140 -4.95 -15.96 27.02
C ASP A 140 -5.06 -15.13 28.31
N VAL A 141 -6.28 -15.01 28.86
CA VAL A 141 -6.50 -14.35 30.15
C VAL A 141 -6.02 -15.27 31.27
N ILE A 142 -5.03 -14.81 32.03
CA ILE A 142 -4.44 -15.55 33.15
C ILE A 142 -4.96 -15.10 34.52
N GLU A 143 -5.38 -13.84 34.65
CA GLU A 143 -5.89 -13.25 35.90
C GLU A 143 -6.91 -12.15 35.61
N GLY A 144 -7.94 -12.06 36.45
CA GLY A 144 -8.98 -11.03 36.35
C GLY A 144 -10.16 -11.42 35.45
N ILE A 145 -11.15 -10.53 35.39
CA ILE A 145 -12.32 -10.63 34.54
C ILE A 145 -12.74 -9.23 34.08
N ALA A 146 -13.04 -9.09 32.79
CA ALA A 146 -13.48 -7.83 32.19
C ALA A 146 -14.47 -8.10 31.06
N SER A 147 -15.27 -7.10 30.70
CA SER A 147 -16.07 -7.09 29.47
C SER A 147 -15.31 -6.32 28.40
N VAL A 148 -15.14 -6.90 27.22
CA VAL A 148 -14.38 -6.32 26.10
C VAL A 148 -15.31 -6.09 24.91
N ASP A 149 -15.06 -5.03 24.15
CA ASP A 149 -15.72 -4.77 22.87
C ASP A 149 -14.85 -5.30 21.72
N GLU A 150 -15.42 -6.17 20.89
CA GLU A 150 -14.75 -6.84 19.76
C GLU A 150 -15.12 -6.22 18.40
N SER A 151 -15.80 -5.06 18.37
CA SER A 151 -16.29 -4.40 17.16
C SER A 151 -15.21 -3.80 16.25
#